data_AF-A0A2P6RY45-F1
#
_entry.id   AF-A0A2P6RY45-F1
#
_cell.length_a   1.000
_cell.length_b   1.000
_cell.length_c   1.000
_cell.angle_alpha   90.00
_cell.angle_beta   90.00
_cell.angle_gamma   90.00
#
_symmetry.space_group_name_H-M   'P 1'
#
loop_
_entity.id
_entity.type
_entity.pdbx_description
1 polymer ?
#
loop_
_entity_poly.entity_id
_entity_poly.type
_entity_poly.pdbx_seq_one_letter_code
_entity_poly.pdbx_strand_id
1 'polypeptide(L)'
;MEVDTDRSEHQYEEEYVLLDLGSVSSQLQIPANAPYVLSGLDTTHPVLIINDKLKLNGKWDEAIGTCLIFKEGASSVIHEETGLSANA
;
A
#
# COMPACT_ATOMS: atom_id res chain seq x y z
N MET A 1 -1.60 31.12 30.15
CA MET A 1 -2.28 30.85 28.88
C MET A 1 -1.25 31.02 27.80
N GLU A 2 -0.70 29.92 27.31
CA GLU A 2 0.14 29.92 26.11
C GLU A 2 -0.65 29.14 25.08
N VAL A 3 -1.13 29.84 24.06
CA VAL A 3 -1.79 29.23 22.91
C VAL A 3 -0.67 28.90 21.95
N ASP A 4 -0.21 27.66 22.03
CA ASP A 4 0.79 27.13 21.10
C ASP A 4 0.15 27.09 19.71
N THR A 5 0.66 27.96 18.84
CA THR A 5 0.24 28.09 17.46
C THR A 5 1.03 27.06 16.66
N ASP A 6 0.66 25.79 16.78
CA ASP A 6 1.26 24.74 15.96
C ASP A 6 0.35 24.38 14.78
N ARG A 7 0.74 24.94 13.64
CA ARG A 7 0.57 24.45 12.27
C ARG A 7 -0.38 23.26 12.12
N SER A 8 -1.61 23.54 11.71
CA SER A 8 -2.44 22.55 11.02
C SER A 8 -1.86 22.26 9.63
N GLU A 9 -0.69 21.61 9.57
CA GLU A 9 -0.32 20.86 8.38
C GLU A 9 -1.33 19.72 8.29
N HIS A 10 -2.13 19.71 7.23
CA HIS A 10 -3.02 18.59 6.92
C HIS A 10 -2.15 17.34 6.75
N GLN A 11 -1.99 16.57 7.82
CA GLN A 11 -1.38 15.25 7.80
C GLN A 11 -2.33 14.37 6.99
N TYR A 12 -2.09 14.26 5.69
CA TYR A 12 -2.77 13.27 4.86
C TYR A 12 -2.32 11.90 5.37
N GLU A 13 -3.23 11.16 5.99
CA GLU A 13 -3.01 9.76 6.30
C GLU A 13 -2.96 8.98 4.97
N GLU A 14 -1.83 8.35 4.69
CA GLU A 14 -1.67 7.46 3.55
C GLU A 14 -2.13 6.06 3.93
N GLU A 15 -3.11 5.51 3.19
CA GLU A 15 -3.56 4.13 3.35
C GLU A 15 -3.06 3.28 2.18
N TYR A 16 -2.49 2.11 2.51
CA TYR A 16 -1.99 1.15 1.53
C TYR A 16 -2.92 -0.06 1.48
N VAL A 17 -3.45 -0.37 0.29
CA VAL A 17 -4.27 -1.56 0.04
C VAL A 17 -3.52 -2.53 -0.87
N LEU A 18 -3.59 -3.82 -0.54
CA LEU A 18 -3.01 -4.87 -1.37
C LEU A 18 -4.03 -5.30 -2.43
N LEU A 19 -3.65 -5.18 -3.70
CA LEU A 19 -4.45 -5.66 -4.82
C LEU A 19 -3.94 -7.03 -5.27
N ASP A 20 -4.68 -8.09 -4.91
CA ASP A 20 -4.43 -9.43 -5.44
C ASP A 20 -5.13 -9.61 -6.80
N LEU A 21 -4.35 -9.80 -7.86
CA LEU A 21 -4.86 -10.05 -9.22
C LEU A 21 -5.14 -11.54 -9.48
N GLY A 22 -4.85 -12.43 -8.53
CA GLY A 22 -5.07 -13.86 -8.60
C GLY A 22 -4.50 -14.48 -9.88
N SER A 23 -5.26 -15.42 -10.47
CA SER A 23 -4.88 -16.15 -11.68
C SER A 23 -4.88 -15.31 -12.96
N VAL A 24 -5.48 -14.11 -12.94
CA VAL A 24 -5.46 -13.20 -14.10
C VAL A 24 -4.05 -12.71 -14.39
N SER A 25 -3.21 -12.57 -13.36
CA SER A 25 -1.80 -12.18 -13.49
C SER A 25 -0.99 -13.11 -14.40
N SER A 26 -1.34 -14.40 -14.46
CA SER A 26 -0.66 -15.38 -15.31
C SER A 26 -1.11 -15.33 -16.78
N GLN A 27 -2.29 -14.77 -17.03
CA GLN A 27 -2.89 -14.67 -18.35
C GLN A 27 -2.64 -13.30 -19.00
N LEU A 28 -2.27 -12.29 -18.20
CA LEU A 28 -2.03 -10.94 -18.65
C LEU A 28 -0.59 -10.49 -18.35
N GLN A 29 0.16 -10.19 -19.41
CA GLN A 29 1.39 -9.40 -19.27
C GLN A 29 1.00 -7.92 -19.09
N ILE A 30 1.12 -7.41 -17.87
CA ILE A 30 0.98 -5.98 -17.58
C ILE A 30 2.36 -5.33 -17.77
N PRO A 31 2.57 -4.48 -18.79
CA PRO A 31 3.84 -3.80 -18.96
C PRO A 31 4.09 -2.83 -17.81
N ALA A 32 5.36 -2.58 -17.50
CA ALA A 32 5.74 -1.55 -16.54
C ALA A 32 5.12 -0.20 -16.94
N ASN A 33 4.60 0.54 -15.96
CA ASN A 33 3.92 1.83 -16.16
C ASN A 33 2.68 1.77 -17.06
N ALA A 34 2.03 0.61 -17.20
CA ALA A 34 0.73 0.52 -17.86
C ALA A 34 -0.26 1.51 -17.21
N PRO A 35 -0.96 2.36 -18.00
CA PRO A 35 -1.96 3.25 -17.46
C PRO A 35 -3.10 2.44 -16.86
N TYR A 36 -3.64 2.90 -15.73
CA TYR A 36 -4.76 2.27 -15.08
C TYR A 36 -5.72 3.29 -14.48
N VAL A 37 -6.98 2.87 -14.30
CA VAL A 37 -8.01 3.58 -13.57
C VAL A 37 -8.55 2.66 -12.48
N LEU A 38 -8.43 3.09 -11.23
CA LEU A 38 -9.05 2.43 -10.08
C LEU A 38 -10.19 3.30 -9.58
N SER A 39 -11.39 2.74 -9.48
CA SER A 39 -12.61 3.48 -9.18
C SER A 39 -13.56 2.68 -8.27
N GLY A 40 -14.49 3.38 -7.62
CA GLY A 40 -15.48 2.74 -6.75
C GLY A 40 -14.88 2.11 -5.49
N LEU A 41 -13.79 2.69 -4.96
CA LEU A 41 -13.16 2.22 -3.71
C LEU A 41 -14.11 2.32 -2.50
N ASP A 42 -15.08 3.23 -2.58
CA ASP A 42 -16.18 3.43 -1.63
C ASP A 42 -17.34 2.42 -1.81
N THR A 43 -17.20 1.47 -2.74
CA THR A 43 -18.24 0.48 -3.05
C THR A 43 -17.79 -0.94 -2.67
N THR A 44 -18.74 -1.88 -2.60
CA THR A 44 -18.43 -3.30 -2.35
C THR A 44 -17.70 -3.97 -3.52
N HIS A 45 -17.72 -3.36 -4.72
CA HIS A 45 -17.15 -3.91 -5.95
C HIS A 45 -16.33 -2.85 -6.69
N PRO A 46 -15.11 -2.55 -6.20
CA PRO A 46 -14.22 -1.62 -6.89
C PRO A 46 -13.87 -2.14 -8.29
N VAL A 47 -13.60 -1.21 -9.20
CA VAL A 47 -13.29 -1.54 -10.60
C VAL A 47 -11.89 -1.06 -10.93
N LEU A 48 -11.06 -1.99 -11.42
CA LEU A 48 -9.74 -1.72 -11.97
C LEU A 48 -9.77 -1.91 -13.48
N ILE A 49 -9.42 -0.86 -14.22
CA ILE A 49 -9.24 -0.90 -15.68
C ILE A 49 -7.75 -0.69 -15.97
N ILE A 50 -7.12 -1.62 -16.68
CA ILE A 50 -5.71 -1.54 -17.08
C ILE A 50 -5.63 -1.42 -18.60
N ASN A 51 -4.93 -0.38 -19.08
CA ASN A 51 -4.66 -0.12 -20.50
C ASN A 51 -5.92 -0.09 -21.38
N ASP A 52 -7.07 0.35 -20.82
CA ASP A 52 -8.40 0.40 -21.45
C ASP A 52 -8.89 -0.92 -22.08
N LYS A 53 -8.27 -2.04 -21.71
CA LYS A 53 -8.49 -3.35 -22.34
C LYS A 53 -8.93 -4.40 -21.35
N LEU A 54 -8.34 -4.39 -20.16
CA LEU A 54 -8.73 -5.32 -19.10
C LEU A 54 -9.56 -4.58 -18.07
N LYS A 55 -10.77 -5.08 -17.81
CA LYS A 55 -11.63 -4.63 -16.71
C LYS A 55 -11.76 -5.74 -15.68
N LEU A 56 -11.37 -5.46 -14.44
CA LEU A 56 -11.49 -6.34 -13.29
C LEU A 56 -12.50 -5.75 -12.31
N ASN A 57 -13.45 -6.58 -11.88
CA ASN A 57 -14.37 -6.25 -10.81
C ASN A 57 -13.83 -6.89 -9.53
N GLY A 58 -13.41 -6.06 -8.58
CA GLY A 58 -12.85 -6.46 -7.32
C GLY A 58 -13.90 -6.80 -6.27
N LYS A 59 -13.39 -7.30 -5.15
CA LYS A 59 -14.09 -7.44 -3.88
C LYS A 59 -13.10 -7.06 -2.78
N TRP A 60 -13.59 -6.46 -1.71
CA TRP A 60 -12.79 -6.27 -0.51
C TRP A 60 -12.68 -7.59 0.25
N ASP A 61 -11.50 -7.88 0.78
CA ASP A 61 -11.24 -9.04 1.62
C ASP A 61 -10.34 -8.61 2.77
N GLU A 62 -10.72 -8.95 4.00
CA GLU A 62 -9.96 -8.58 5.19
C GLU A 62 -8.81 -9.56 5.40
N ALA A 63 -7.57 -9.04 5.43
CA ALA A 63 -6.41 -9.87 5.65
C ALA A 63 -6.34 -10.31 7.13
N ILE A 64 -6.08 -11.60 7.37
CA ILE A 64 -5.76 -12.09 8.72
C ILE A 64 -4.30 -11.71 9.03
N GLY A 65 -4.09 -10.78 9.95
CA GLY A 65 -2.76 -10.33 10.38
C GLY A 65 -2.29 -9.06 9.68
N THR A 66 -1.00 -8.96 9.40
CA THR A 66 -0.38 -7.76 8.83
C THR A 66 0.50 -8.11 7.63
N CYS A 67 0.30 -7.40 6.51
CA CYS A 67 1.16 -7.52 5.33
C CYS A 67 2.31 -6.51 5.41
N LEU A 68 3.55 -6.99 5.33
CA LEU A 68 4.75 -6.14 5.31
C LEU A 68 5.28 -6.08 3.87
N ILE A 69 5.30 -4.87 3.29
CA ILE A 69 5.77 -4.63 1.93
C ILE A 69 7.10 -3.90 1.99
N PHE A 70 8.13 -4.47 1.37
CA PHE A 70 9.47 -3.88 1.29
C PHE A 70 9.76 -3.45 -0.15
N LYS A 71 10.16 -2.18 -0.32
CA LYS A 71 10.57 -1.66 -1.63
C LYS A 71 12.02 -2.08 -1.91
N GLU A 72 12.26 -2.71 -3.05
CA GLU A 72 13.62 -3.03 -3.50
C GLU A 72 14.40 -1.74 -3.80
N GLY A 73 15.62 -1.62 -3.24
CA GLY A 73 16.50 -0.47 -3.44
C GLY A 73 16.55 0.56 -2.30
N ALA A 74 15.86 0.34 -1.17
CA ALA A 74 16.20 1.05 0.06
C ALA A 74 17.56 0.54 0.57
N SER A 75 18.58 1.42 0.63
CA SER A 75 19.85 1.10 1.27
C SER A 75 19.57 0.46 2.63
N SER A 76 20.14 -0.71 2.91
CA SER A 76 19.97 -1.38 4.20
C SER A 76 20.44 -0.44 5.30
N VAL A 77 19.51 0.19 6.01
CA VAL A 77 19.82 0.89 7.24
C VAL A 77 19.98 -0.22 8.28
N ILE A 78 21.22 -0.64 8.52
CA ILE A 78 21.55 -1.51 9.64
C ILE A 78 21.20 -0.71 10.89
N HIS A 79 20.08 -1.02 11.51
CA HIS A 79 19.75 -0.47 12.81
C HIS A 79 20.62 -1.22 13.82
N GLU A 80 21.64 -0.54 14.38
CA GLU A 80 22.37 -1.11 15.51
C GLU A 80 21.39 -1.21 16.68
N GLU A 81 21.05 -2.43 17.09
CA GLU A 81 20.32 -2.66 18.33
C GLU A 81 21.20 -2.14 19.47
N THR A 82 20.85 -1.00 20.07
CA THR A 82 21.49 -0.52 21.29
C THR A 82 20.96 -1.32 22.48
N GLY A 83 21.25 -2.62 22.47
CA GLY A 83 21.04 -3.50 23.61
C GLY A 83 22.11 -3.25 24.65
N LEU A 84 21.84 -2.38 25.63
CA LEU A 84 22.51 -2.49 26.92
C LEU A 84 22.04 -3.80 27.57
N SER A 85 22.74 -4.89 27.27
CA SER A 85 22.65 -6.13 28.05
C SER A 85 23.16 -5.82 29.45
N ALA A 86 22.25 -5.50 30.36
CA ALA A 86 22.53 -5.41 31.77
C ALA A 86 22.82 -6.84 32.27
N ASN A 87 24.10 -7.18 32.34
CA ASN A 87 24.54 -8.40 32.99
C ASN A 87 24.34 -8.20 34.50
N ALA A 88 23.46 -9.02 35.08
CA ALA A 88 23.21 -9.14 36.52
C ALA A 88 24.41 -9.75 37.25
#